data_AF-A0A9W6MD64-F1
#
_entry.id   AF-A0A9W6MD64-F1
#
_cell.length_a   1.000
_cell.length_b   1.000
_cell.length_c   1.000
_cell.angle_alpha   90.00
_cell.angle_beta   90.00
_cell.angle_gamma   90.00
#
_symmetry.space_group_name_H-M   'P 1'
#
loop_
_entity.id
_entity.type
_entity.pdbx_description
1 polymer ?
#
loop_
_entity_poly.entity_id
_entity_poly.type
_entity_poly.pdbx_seq_one_letter_code
_entity_poly.pdbx_strand_id
1 'polypeptide(L)' 'MVRSTDPNGGDAARGRGAARALIERVAEAARERGASRLYWTTGQDNVTARALYDKVARFHGFVRYDYPLR' A
#
# COMPACT_ATOMS: atom_id res chain seq x y z
N MET A 1 -10.85 -2.43 5.33
CA MET A 1 -9.46 -2.37 5.83
C MET A 1 -8.73 -3.59 5.27
N VAL A 2 -8.10 -3.47 4.10
CA VAL A 2 -7.25 -4.55 3.59
C VAL A 2 -5.95 -4.49 4.40
N ARG A 3 -5.85 -5.31 5.45
CA ARG A 3 -4.56 -5.57 6.09
C ARG A 3 -3.74 -6.36 5.08
N SER A 4 -2.85 -5.68 4.35
CA SER A 4 -1.79 -6.37 3.60
C SER A 4 -0.79 -6.90 4.62
N THR A 5 -1.02 -8.13 5.07
CA THR A 5 -0.03 -8.95 5.76
C THR A 5 0.70 -9.79 4.72
N ASP A 6 1.26 -9.15 3.68
CA ASP A 6 2.14 -9.82 2.72
C ASP A 6 3.59 -9.57 3.12
N PRO A 7 4.24 -10.49 3.85
CA PRO A 7 5.68 -10.43 4.08
C PRO A 7 6.48 -10.85 2.83
N ASN A 8 5.84 -11.23 1.72
CA ASN A 8 6.55 -11.68 0.51
C ASN A 8 5.76 -11.46 -0.79
N GLY A 9 5.70 -10.21 -1.26
CA GLY A 9 5.37 -9.89 -2.64
C GLY A 9 6.55 -10.17 -3.57
N GLY A 10 6.73 -11.44 -3.94
CA GLY A 10 7.57 -12.01 -5.02
C GLY A 10 8.78 -11.22 -5.52
N ASP A 11 9.98 -11.76 -5.27
CA ASP A 11 11.26 -11.30 -5.85
C ASP A 11 11.25 -11.20 -7.40
N ALA A 12 10.31 -11.85 -8.09
CA ALA A 12 10.24 -11.95 -9.55
C ALA A 12 9.71 -10.69 -10.29
N ALA A 13 9.16 -9.69 -9.60
CA ALA A 13 8.54 -8.51 -10.24
C ALA A 13 9.18 -7.16 -9.85
N ARG A 14 10.36 -7.18 -9.22
CA ARG A 14 11.05 -5.94 -8.82
C ARG A 14 11.58 -5.21 -10.06
N GLY A 15 11.19 -3.94 -10.21
CA GLY A 15 11.77 -3.01 -11.20
C GLY A 15 11.02 -2.81 -12.52
N ARG A 16 9.88 -3.48 -12.77
CA ARG A 16 9.15 -3.38 -14.06
C ARG A 16 7.82 -2.62 -14.02
N GLY A 17 7.58 -1.84 -12.98
CA GLY A 17 6.35 -1.03 -12.85
C GLY A 17 5.07 -1.81 -12.56
N ALA A 18 5.12 -3.14 -12.42
CA ALA A 18 3.95 -3.99 -12.15
C ALA A 18 3.17 -3.56 -10.90
N ALA A 19 3.87 -3.22 -9.81
CA ALA A 19 3.25 -2.73 -8.59
C ALA A 19 2.49 -1.41 -8.78
N ARG A 20 3.03 -0.49 -9.59
CA ARG A 20 2.34 0.77 -9.93
C ARG A 20 1.08 0.49 -10.75
N ALA A 21 1.19 -0.34 -11.78
CA ALA A 21 0.05 -0.71 -12.62
C ALA A 21 -1.07 -1.35 -11.79
N LEU A 22 -0.74 -2.20 -10.83
CA LEU A 22 -1.73 -2.79 -9.93
C LEU A 22 -2.44 -1.73 -9.08
N ILE A 23 -1.71 -0.79 -8.49
CA ILE A 23 -2.29 0.31 -7.70
C ILE A 23 -3.24 1.15 -8.55
N GLU A 24 -2.84 1.50 -9.77
CA GLU A 24 -3.64 2.29 -10.70
C GLU A 24 -4.92 1.55 -11.13
N ARG A 25 -4.82 0.24 -11.41
CA ARG A 25 -5.98 -0.60 -11.73
C ARG A 25 -6.98 -0.73 -10.58
N VAL A 26 -6.49 -0.90 -9.35
CA VAL A 26 -7.36 -0.92 -8.16
C VAL A 26 -8.02 0.44 -7.96
N ALA A 27 -7.29 1.54 -8.17
CA ALA A 27 -7.85 2.88 -8.07
C ALA A 27 -8.91 3.18 -9.15
N GLU A 28 -8.71 2.69 -10.38
CA GLU A 28 -9.72 2.73 -11.45
C GLU A 28 -11.00 2.00 -11.04
N ALA A 29 -10.90 0.73 -10.65
CA ALA A 29 -12.05 -0.07 -10.21
C ALA A 29 -12.76 0.53 -8.97
N ALA A 30 -12.01 1.16 -8.06
CA ALA A 30 -12.58 1.85 -6.91
C ALA A 30 -13.37 3.09 -7.31
N ARG A 31 -12.86 3.88 -8.28
CA ARG A 31 -13.56 5.07 -8.80
C ARG A 31 -14.86 4.70 -9.51
N GLU A 32 -14.85 3.64 -10.32
CA GLU A 32 -16.06 3.13 -11.00
C GLU A 32 -17.17 2.74 -10.01
N ARG A 33 -16.79 2.34 -8.79
CA ARG A 33 -17.72 1.95 -7.71
C ARG A 33 -18.11 3.12 -6.80
N GLY A 34 -17.72 4.35 -7.13
CA GLY A 34 -18.03 5.54 -6.34
C GLY A 34 -17.25 5.63 -5.03
N ALA A 35 -16.11 4.93 -4.90
CA ALA A 35 -15.29 5.04 -3.70
C ALA A 35 -14.63 6.42 -3.63
N SER A 36 -14.69 7.06 -2.47
CA SER A 36 -14.09 8.37 -2.23
C SER A 36 -12.57 8.31 -1.97
N ARG A 37 -12.03 7.15 -1.59
CA ARG A 37 -10.62 6.99 -1.24
C ARG A 37 -10.13 5.54 -1.34
N LEU A 38 -8.91 5.39 -1.82
CA LEU A 38 -8.07 4.19 -1.65
C LEU A 38 -6.98 4.50 -0.60
N TYR A 39 -6.78 3.59 0.37
CA TYR A 39 -5.74 3.72 1.39
C TYR A 39 -5.12 2.35 1.72
N TRP A 40 -3.86 2.37 2.17
CA TRP A 40 -3.15 1.19 2.67
C TRP A 40 -2.12 1.60 3.75
N THR A 41 -1.62 0.63 4.48
CA THR A 41 -0.59 0.82 5.52
C THR A 41 0.64 -0.01 5.19
N THR A 42 1.83 0.50 5.51
CA THR A 42 3.10 -0.24 5.38
C THR A 42 3.97 0.05 6.60
N GLY A 43 4.88 -0.86 6.93
CA GLY A 43 5.90 -0.65 7.96
C GLY A 43 6.80 0.53 7.60
N GLN A 44 7.23 1.30 8.60
CA GLN A 44 8.12 2.45 8.37
C GLN A 44 9.47 2.03 7.76
N ASP A 45 9.91 0.81 8.04
CA ASP A 45 11.14 0.15 7.61
C ASP A 45 11.06 -0.47 6.21
N ASN A 46 9.88 -0.55 5.59
CA ASN A 46 9.72 -1.06 4.23
C ASN A 46 10.13 -0.01 3.17
N VAL A 47 11.42 0.35 3.17
CA VAL A 47 12.00 1.42 2.34
C VAL A 47 11.68 1.21 0.86
N THR A 48 11.77 -0.03 0.36
CA THR A 48 11.52 -0.37 -1.03
C THR A 48 10.08 -0.08 -1.46
N ALA A 49 9.09 -0.50 -0.67
CA ALA A 49 7.68 -0.23 -0.98
C ALA A 49 7.35 1.25 -0.78
N ARG A 50 7.90 1.88 0.28
CA ARG A 50 7.73 3.31 0.55
C ARG A 50 8.23 4.18 -0.60
N ALA A 51 9.37 3.86 -1.21
CA ALA A 51 9.89 4.59 -2.38
C ALA A 51 8.93 4.59 -3.59
N LEU A 52 8.09 3.56 -3.73
CA LEU A 52 7.00 3.56 -4.72
C LEU A 52 5.81 4.38 -4.21
N TYR A 53 5.37 4.15 -2.97
CA TYR A 53 4.18 4.80 -2.41
C TYR A 53 4.34 6.32 -2.32
N ASP A 54 5.53 6.82 -1.98
CA ASP A 54 5.84 8.25 -1.95
C ASP A 54 5.70 8.91 -3.33
N LYS A 55 5.76 8.14 -4.42
CA LYS A 55 5.55 8.62 -5.80
C LYS A 55 4.09 8.60 -6.25
N VAL A 56 3.24 7.76 -5.65
CA VAL A 56 1.88 7.50 -6.14
C VAL A 56 0.77 7.87 -5.14
N ALA A 57 1.12 8.19 -3.90
CA ALA A 57 0.20 8.51 -2.83
C ALA A 57 0.74 9.60 -1.91
N ARG A 58 -0.13 10.16 -1.05
CA ARG A 58 0.26 11.12 -0.02
C ARG A 58 0.44 10.40 1.33
N PHE A 59 1.58 10.60 1.98
CA PHE A 59 1.81 10.12 3.35
C PHE A 59 1.14 11.06 4.36
N HIS A 60 0.22 10.51 5.16
CA HIS A 60 -0.57 11.27 6.14
C HIS A 60 -0.15 11.06 7.60
N GLY A 61 1.01 10.42 7.87
CA GLY A 61 1.57 10.34 9.23
C GLY A 61 0.69 9.57 10.24
N PHE A 62 0.38 8.30 9.96
CA PHE A 62 -0.40 7.47 10.90
C PHE A 62 0.47 6.93 12.05
N VAL A 63 -0.04 7.00 13.28
CA VAL A 63 0.50 6.34 14.47
C VAL A 63 -0.42 5.20 14.86
N ARG A 64 0.14 4.01 15.09
CA ARG A 64 -0.59 2.83 15.59
C ARG A 64 -0.15 2.55 17.03
N TYR A 65 -1.12 2.39 17.93
CA TYR A 65 -0.89 1.89 19.28
C TYR A 65 -1.43 0.47 19.36
N ASP A 66 -0.64 -0.45 19.90
CA ASP A 66 -1.08 -1.78 20.25
C ASP A 66 -1.00 -1.89 21.79
N TYR A 67 -2.07 -2.36 22.42
CA TYR A 67 -2.08 -2.66 23.86
C TYR A 67 -2.03 -4.18 24.03
N PRO A 68 -0.97 -4.74 24.65
CA PRO A 68 -0.87 -6.17 24.82
C PRO A 68 -1.93 -6.65 25.83
N LEU A 69 -2.71 -7.67 25.44
CA LEU A 69 -3.72 -8.30 26.30
C LEU A 69 -3.25 -9.63 26.90
N ARG A 70 -2.08 -10.12 26.47
CA ARG A 70 -1.43 -11.35 26.92
C ARG A 70 0.08 -11.18 26.86
#